data_AF-A0A1I6HE72-F1
#
_entry.id   AF-A0A1I6HE72-F1
#
_cell.length_a   1.000
_cell.length_b   1.000
_cell.length_c   1.000
_cell.angle_alpha   90.00
_cell.angle_beta   90.00
_cell.angle_gamma   90.00
#
_symmetry.space_group_name_H-M   'P 1'
#
loop_
_entity.id
_entity.type
_entity.pdbx_description
1 polymer ?
#
loop_
_entity_poly.entity_id
_entity_poly.type
_entity_poly.pdbx_seq_one_letter_code
_entity_poly.pdbx_strand_id
1 'polypeptide(L)'
;MSLIRLAYASEATFKPQPAASGVEPHVARILLASRRNNPKYGIVGGLYYGNHHFFQYLEGEEDQVRELYGRIRRDERHRNITTLLEEPLDEVTFTDWSMKYVPQAEDVTRILKRHDMDQFRPELFDRAMCEEMISVIRESHHHDRLINHHAGVRGESGQVIAPGIRNGLILAAVVLVGALLVGGLLLL
;
A
#
# COMPACT_ATOMS: atom_id res chain seq x y z
N MET A 1 2.86 -21.05 -12.45
CA MET A 1 1.98 -20.59 -11.36
C MET A 1 1.18 -19.42 -11.94
N SER A 2 -0.08 -19.22 -11.53
CA SER A 2 -0.94 -18.19 -12.14
C SER A 2 -0.63 -16.83 -11.54
N LEU A 3 -0.36 -15.84 -12.40
CA LEU A 3 -0.25 -14.45 -11.99
C LEU A 3 -1.62 -13.79 -12.06
N ILE A 4 -1.87 -12.89 -11.11
CA ILE A 4 -3.07 -12.05 -11.15
C ILE A 4 -2.73 -10.59 -10.93
N ARG A 5 -3.63 -9.73 -11.39
CA ARG A 5 -3.79 -8.35 -10.94
C ARG A 5 -5.04 -8.26 -10.09
N LEU A 6 -4.94 -7.61 -8.95
CA LEU A 6 -6.08 -7.27 -8.09
C LEU A 6 -6.07 -5.78 -7.79
N ALA A 7 -7.15 -5.06 -8.09
CA ALA A 7 -7.34 -3.67 -7.69
C ALA A 7 -8.53 -3.54 -6.72
N TYR A 8 -8.38 -2.68 -5.71
CA TYR A 8 -9.42 -2.43 -4.73
C TYR A 8 -9.48 -0.96 -4.30
N ALA A 9 -10.67 -0.56 -3.84
CA ALA A 9 -10.96 0.71 -3.19
C ALA A 9 -11.23 0.50 -1.69
N SER A 10 -10.93 1.51 -0.87
CA SER A 10 -11.34 1.54 0.54
C SER A 10 -11.35 2.96 1.10
N GLU A 11 -12.01 3.17 2.23
CA GLU A 11 -12.02 4.45 2.95
C GLU A 11 -11.04 4.44 4.12
N ALA A 12 -10.23 5.50 4.27
CA ALA A 12 -9.39 5.68 5.45
C ALA A 12 -10.21 5.89 6.72
N THR A 13 -9.74 5.31 7.83
CA THR A 13 -10.34 5.47 9.16
C THR A 13 -9.62 6.51 10.03
N PHE A 14 -8.43 6.94 9.61
CA PHE A 14 -7.66 7.96 10.31
C PHE A 14 -8.06 9.37 9.88
N LYS A 15 -7.85 10.35 10.77
CA LYS A 15 -7.97 11.76 10.44
C LYS A 15 -6.72 12.18 9.65
N PRO A 16 -6.86 12.87 8.50
CA PRO A 16 -5.72 13.38 7.74
C PRO A 16 -4.87 14.28 8.59
N GLN A 17 -3.56 14.13 8.48
CA GLN A 17 -2.61 15.00 9.13
C GLN A 17 -1.87 15.84 8.09
N PRO A 18 -1.46 17.07 8.43
CA PRO A 18 -0.63 17.88 7.54
C PRO A 18 0.63 17.13 7.13
N ALA A 19 0.87 17.05 5.82
CA ALA A 19 2.04 16.40 5.27
C ALA A 19 3.21 17.38 5.22
N ALA A 20 4.18 17.27 6.14
CA ALA A 20 5.41 18.06 6.09
C ALA A 20 6.25 17.77 4.82
N SER A 21 6.09 16.57 4.25
CA SER A 21 6.83 16.08 3.08
C SER A 21 5.94 15.84 1.85
N GLY A 22 4.71 16.35 1.83
CA GLY A 22 3.77 16.14 0.71
C GLY A 22 3.10 14.76 0.65
N VAL A 23 3.45 13.83 1.55
CA VAL A 23 2.74 12.55 1.74
C VAL A 23 2.12 12.50 3.14
N GLU A 24 0.88 12.03 3.22
CA GLU A 24 0.16 11.87 4.48
C GLU A 24 0.89 10.84 5.39
N PRO A 25 1.14 11.14 6.69
CA PRO A 25 1.93 10.28 7.58
C PRO A 25 1.48 8.82 7.77
N HIS A 26 0.18 8.53 7.80
CA HIS A 26 -0.32 7.16 7.83
C HIS A 26 -0.06 6.44 6.50
N VAL A 27 -0.27 7.13 5.38
CA VAL A 27 0.06 6.61 4.04
C VAL A 27 1.55 6.32 3.91
N ALA A 28 2.42 7.21 4.38
CA ALA A 28 3.86 6.99 4.37
C ALA A 28 4.27 5.72 5.14
N ARG A 29 3.61 5.44 6.27
CA ARG A 29 3.83 4.20 7.05
C ARG A 29 3.33 2.95 6.32
N ILE A 30 2.21 3.04 5.60
CA ILE A 30 1.72 1.95 4.74
C ILE A 30 2.77 1.66 3.65
N LEU A 31 3.23 2.69 2.96
CA LEU A 31 4.22 2.56 1.88
C LEU A 31 5.54 1.95 2.36
N LEU A 32 6.06 2.38 3.51
CA LEU A 32 7.26 1.79 4.11
C LEU A 32 7.10 0.29 4.40
N ALA A 33 5.95 -0.10 4.99
CA ALA A 33 5.66 -1.50 5.27
C ALA A 33 5.54 -2.34 4.00
N SER A 34 4.80 -1.85 2.99
CA SER A 34 4.61 -2.50 1.70
C SER A 34 5.94 -2.68 0.97
N ARG A 35 6.75 -1.62 0.88
CA ARG A 35 8.06 -1.67 0.20
C ARG A 35 9.04 -2.65 0.84
N ARG A 36 8.96 -2.83 2.16
CA ARG A 36 9.76 -3.79 2.92
C ARG A 36 9.28 -5.24 2.77
N ASN A 37 7.97 -5.45 2.72
CA ASN A 37 7.38 -6.80 2.84
C ASN A 37 7.08 -7.43 1.48
N ASN A 38 6.52 -6.66 0.54
CA ASN A 38 6.05 -7.16 -0.75
C ASN A 38 7.11 -7.87 -1.60
N PRO A 39 8.38 -7.40 -1.68
CA PRO A 39 9.42 -8.08 -2.45
C PRO A 39 9.67 -9.52 -2.02
N LYS A 40 9.48 -9.83 -0.73
CA LYS A 40 9.71 -11.17 -0.18
C LYS A 40 8.75 -12.22 -0.74
N TYR A 41 7.63 -11.76 -1.28
CA TYR A 41 6.56 -12.59 -1.84
C TYR A 41 6.39 -12.37 -3.35
N GLY A 42 7.32 -11.64 -4.00
CA GLY A 42 7.23 -11.32 -5.42
C GLY A 42 6.05 -10.41 -5.77
N ILE A 43 5.52 -9.65 -4.81
CA ILE A 43 4.38 -8.77 -5.02
C ILE A 43 4.88 -7.37 -5.38
N VAL A 44 4.24 -6.78 -6.40
CA VAL A 44 4.42 -5.38 -6.79
C VAL A 44 3.07 -4.67 -6.81
N GLY A 45 3.06 -3.37 -7.10
CA GLY A 45 1.83 -2.64 -7.29
C GLY A 45 1.96 -1.15 -7.04
N GLY A 46 0.81 -0.51 -6.85
CA GLY A 46 0.73 0.92 -6.64
C GLY A 46 -0.41 1.31 -5.71
N LEU A 47 -0.20 2.38 -4.95
CA LEU A 47 -1.14 2.95 -4.01
C LEU A 47 -1.38 4.42 -4.35
N TYR A 48 -2.64 4.82 -4.38
CA TYR A 48 -3.06 6.22 -4.41
C TYR A 48 -3.95 6.51 -3.20
N TYR A 49 -3.79 7.70 -2.64
CA TYR A 49 -4.62 8.20 -1.55
C TYR A 49 -5.05 9.64 -1.85
N GLY A 50 -6.35 9.87 -1.86
CA GLY A 50 -6.98 11.17 -2.11
C GLY A 50 -8.41 11.18 -1.60
N ASN A 51 -8.93 12.35 -1.21
CA ASN A 51 -10.32 12.50 -0.71
C ASN A 51 -10.70 11.45 0.37
N HIS A 52 -9.78 11.07 1.26
CA HIS A 52 -9.98 10.00 2.26
C HIS A 52 -10.20 8.58 1.72
N HIS A 53 -9.98 8.34 0.44
CA HIS A 53 -10.09 7.03 -0.18
C HIS A 53 -8.73 6.52 -0.65
N PHE A 54 -8.61 5.21 -0.66
CA PHE A 54 -7.50 4.47 -1.25
C PHE A 54 -7.94 3.84 -2.56
N PHE A 55 -7.05 3.87 -3.54
CA PHE A 55 -7.03 2.92 -4.66
C PHE A 55 -5.70 2.22 -4.62
N GLN A 56 -5.71 0.89 -4.59
CA GLN A 56 -4.49 0.10 -4.64
C GLN A 56 -4.67 -1.05 -5.62
N TYR A 57 -3.63 -1.29 -6.42
CA TYR A 57 -3.51 -2.51 -7.19
C TYR A 57 -2.28 -3.31 -6.77
N LEU A 58 -2.39 -4.63 -6.89
CA LEU A 58 -1.38 -5.62 -6.54
C LEU A 58 -1.20 -6.56 -7.73
N GLU A 59 0.05 -6.92 -8.02
CA GLU A 59 0.38 -7.93 -9.03
C GLU A 59 1.37 -8.94 -8.45
N GLY A 60 1.23 -10.19 -8.85
CA GLY A 60 2.09 -11.29 -8.42
C GLY A 60 1.39 -12.63 -8.51
N GLU A 61 1.99 -13.65 -7.90
CA GLU A 61 1.41 -14.98 -7.81
C GLU A 61 0.06 -14.95 -7.09
N GLU A 62 -0.94 -15.65 -7.65
CA GLU A 62 -2.34 -15.65 -7.20
C GLU A 62 -2.48 -15.86 -5.70
N ASP A 63 -1.83 -16.90 -5.17
CA ASP A 63 -1.89 -17.23 -3.75
C ASP A 63 -1.27 -16.13 -2.87
N GLN A 64 -0.16 -15.54 -3.31
CA GLN A 64 0.55 -14.49 -2.56
C GLN A 64 -0.27 -13.20 -2.54
N VAL A 65 -0.85 -12.82 -3.68
CA VAL A 65 -1.71 -11.63 -3.79
C VAL A 65 -2.97 -11.81 -2.95
N ARG A 66 -3.63 -12.97 -3.01
CA ARG A 66 -4.83 -13.24 -2.19
C ARG A 66 -4.53 -13.30 -0.70
N GLU A 67 -3.41 -13.88 -0.29
CA GLU A 67 -3.01 -13.90 1.12
C GLU A 67 -2.71 -12.49 1.63
N LEU A 68 -2.00 -11.67 0.85
CA LEU A 68 -1.76 -10.27 1.19
C LEU A 68 -3.07 -9.48 1.23
N TYR A 69 -3.94 -9.63 0.24
CA TYR A 69 -5.22 -8.94 0.18
C TYR A 69 -6.12 -9.33 1.37
N GLY A 70 -6.13 -10.61 1.77
CA GLY A 70 -6.83 -11.06 2.97
C GLY A 70 -6.31 -10.41 4.26
N ARG A 71 -5.01 -10.11 4.36
CA ARG A 71 -4.42 -9.35 5.48
C ARG A 71 -4.81 -7.88 5.42
N ILE A 72 -4.69 -7.27 4.24
CA ILE A 72 -5.10 -5.89 3.97
C ILE A 72 -6.56 -5.69 4.38
N ARG A 73 -7.47 -6.60 4.03
CA ARG A 73 -8.90 -6.47 4.34
C ARG A 73 -9.24 -6.37 5.84
N ARG A 74 -8.30 -6.71 6.73
CA ARG A 74 -8.45 -6.65 8.19
C ARG A 74 -7.69 -5.48 8.82
N ASP A 75 -7.07 -4.63 8.01
CA ASP A 75 -6.27 -3.51 8.48
C ASP A 75 -7.18 -2.40 9.02
N GLU A 76 -7.04 -2.05 10.30
CA GLU A 76 -7.91 -1.07 10.96
C GLU A 76 -7.75 0.36 10.41
N ARG A 77 -6.72 0.62 9.59
CA ARG A 77 -6.49 1.93 8.95
C ARG A 77 -7.46 2.24 7.83
N HIS A 78 -8.28 1.27 7.39
CA HIS A 78 -9.32 1.48 6.39
C HIS A 78 -10.60 0.65 6.65
N ARG A 79 -11.66 0.95 5.89
CA ARG A 79 -12.94 0.24 5.91
C ARG A 79 -13.61 0.32 4.53
N ASN A 80 -14.82 -0.23 4.39
CA ASN A 80 -15.65 -0.14 3.18
C ASN A 80 -14.87 -0.59 1.92
N ILE A 81 -14.31 -1.79 2.00
CA ILE A 81 -13.39 -2.30 0.97
C ILE A 81 -14.19 -2.91 -0.17
N THR A 82 -13.90 -2.46 -1.39
CA THR A 82 -14.53 -2.93 -2.63
C THR A 82 -13.45 -3.46 -3.57
N THR A 83 -13.53 -4.73 -3.95
CA THR A 83 -12.71 -5.27 -5.06
C THR A 83 -13.24 -4.69 -6.36
N LEU A 84 -12.39 -3.98 -7.10
CA LEU A 84 -12.74 -3.32 -8.37
C LEU A 84 -12.41 -4.21 -9.56
N LEU A 85 -11.29 -4.93 -9.47
CA LEU A 85 -10.74 -5.77 -10.52
C LEU A 85 -10.01 -6.95 -9.90
N GLU A 86 -10.22 -8.15 -10.46
CA GLU A 86 -9.38 -9.33 -10.23
C GLU A 86 -9.31 -10.10 -11.55
N GLU A 87 -8.11 -10.25 -12.10
CA GLU A 87 -7.94 -10.86 -13.43
C GLU A 87 -6.57 -11.55 -13.57
N PRO A 88 -6.46 -12.57 -14.43
CA PRO A 88 -5.17 -13.18 -14.74
C PRO A 88 -4.24 -12.21 -15.46
N LEU A 89 -2.94 -12.38 -15.23
CA LEU A 89 -1.86 -11.71 -15.96
C LEU A 89 -0.96 -12.73 -16.64
N ASP A 90 -0.45 -12.40 -17.83
CA ASP A 90 0.61 -13.18 -18.48
C ASP A 90 1.98 -12.87 -17.87
N GLU A 91 2.20 -11.61 -17.53
CA GLU A 91 3.42 -11.13 -16.88
C GLU A 91 3.13 -9.96 -15.94
N VAL A 92 3.99 -9.79 -14.93
CA VAL A 92 3.92 -8.65 -14.01
C VAL A 92 4.29 -7.38 -14.79
N THR A 93 3.42 -6.38 -14.73
CA THR A 93 3.51 -5.22 -15.64
C THR A 93 4.43 -4.11 -15.11
N PHE A 94 5.04 -4.31 -13.93
CA PHE A 94 5.87 -3.31 -13.29
C PHE A 94 6.94 -3.93 -12.37
N THR A 95 8.22 -3.80 -12.72
CA THR A 95 9.32 -4.51 -12.03
C THR A 95 10.25 -3.62 -11.20
N ASP A 96 10.17 -2.29 -11.33
CA ASP A 96 11.17 -1.38 -10.74
C ASP A 96 10.89 -1.00 -9.27
N TRP A 97 9.65 -1.09 -8.78
CA TRP A 97 9.31 -0.69 -7.40
C TRP A 97 8.25 -1.56 -6.74
N SER A 98 8.49 -1.91 -5.47
CA SER A 98 7.66 -2.84 -4.70
C SER A 98 6.37 -2.28 -4.11
N MET A 99 6.12 -0.97 -4.27
CA MET A 99 4.81 -0.31 -4.08
C MET A 99 4.97 1.17 -4.45
N LYS A 100 4.47 1.57 -5.61
CA LYS A 100 4.58 2.94 -6.11
C LYS A 100 3.53 3.85 -5.48
N TYR A 101 3.89 5.11 -5.21
CA TYR A 101 2.95 6.13 -4.75
C TYR A 101 3.01 7.35 -5.65
N VAL A 102 1.83 7.87 -6.01
CA VAL A 102 1.73 9.12 -6.77
C VAL A 102 1.10 10.17 -5.85
N PRO A 103 1.85 11.17 -5.36
CA PRO A 103 1.26 12.30 -4.66
C PRO A 103 0.37 13.08 -5.64
N GLN A 104 -0.80 13.50 -5.14
CA GLN A 104 -1.87 14.25 -5.81
C GLN A 104 -1.49 14.78 -7.22
N ALA A 105 -1.63 13.92 -8.23
CA ALA A 105 -1.18 14.23 -9.57
C ALA A 105 -2.27 14.94 -10.38
N GLU A 106 -1.83 15.90 -11.20
CA GLU A 106 -2.65 16.50 -12.25
C GLU A 106 -3.30 15.44 -13.15
N ASP A 107 -2.62 14.31 -13.34
CA ASP A 107 -3.12 13.17 -14.13
C ASP A 107 -4.36 12.52 -13.52
N VAL A 108 -4.41 12.35 -12.19
CA VAL A 108 -5.61 11.81 -11.52
C VAL A 108 -6.76 12.80 -11.64
N THR A 109 -6.49 14.09 -11.48
CA THR A 109 -7.49 15.15 -11.71
C THR A 109 -8.04 15.09 -13.14
N ARG A 110 -7.18 14.80 -14.14
CA ARG A 110 -7.59 14.67 -15.54
C ARG A 110 -8.48 13.45 -15.77
N ILE A 111 -8.16 12.30 -15.14
CA ILE A 111 -9.01 11.10 -15.18
C ILE A 111 -10.39 11.45 -14.62
N LEU A 112 -10.46 12.02 -13.42
CA LEU A 112 -11.75 12.34 -12.77
C LEU A 112 -12.63 13.25 -13.64
N LYS A 113 -12.03 14.29 -14.25
CA LYS A 113 -12.76 15.19 -15.16
C LYS A 113 -13.27 14.50 -16.44
N ARG A 114 -12.53 13.55 -17.00
CA ARG A 114 -12.98 12.79 -18.19
C ARG A 114 -14.19 11.91 -17.91
N HIS A 115 -14.35 11.50 -16.66
CA HIS A 115 -15.43 10.63 -16.20
C HIS A 115 -16.50 11.39 -15.40
N ASP A 116 -16.58 12.72 -15.56
CA ASP A 116 -17.56 13.59 -14.90
C ASP A 116 -17.62 13.42 -13.36
N MET A 117 -16.46 13.18 -12.73
CA MET A 117 -16.34 13.03 -11.29
C MET A 117 -15.70 14.25 -10.63
N ASP A 118 -16.41 14.84 -9.66
CA ASP A 118 -15.92 16.00 -8.90
C ASP A 118 -14.93 15.63 -7.78
N GLN A 119 -14.94 14.37 -7.35
CA GLN A 119 -14.11 13.88 -6.25
C GLN A 119 -13.57 12.49 -6.55
N PHE A 120 -12.41 12.19 -5.96
CA PHE A 120 -11.84 10.86 -6.01
C PHE A 120 -12.69 9.89 -5.17
N ARG A 121 -13.52 9.09 -5.87
CA ARG A 121 -14.43 8.08 -5.31
C ARG A 121 -14.20 6.73 -6.01
N PRO A 122 -13.10 6.04 -5.68
CA PRO A 122 -12.65 4.86 -6.41
C PRO A 122 -13.61 3.67 -6.29
N GLU A 123 -14.50 3.66 -5.30
CA GLU A 123 -15.56 2.66 -5.17
C GLU A 123 -16.59 2.69 -6.32
N LEU A 124 -16.61 3.77 -7.09
CA LEU A 124 -17.47 3.95 -8.27
C LEU A 124 -16.72 3.71 -9.59
N PHE A 125 -15.43 3.38 -9.55
CA PHE A 125 -14.65 3.20 -10.77
C PHE A 125 -15.10 1.95 -11.50
N ASP A 126 -15.31 2.09 -12.81
CA ASP A 126 -15.44 0.96 -13.69
C ASP A 126 -14.05 0.40 -14.06
N ARG A 127 -14.05 -0.64 -14.89
CA ARG A 127 -12.82 -1.27 -15.38
C ARG A 127 -11.92 -0.29 -16.14
N ALA A 128 -12.48 0.56 -16.98
CA ALA A 128 -11.69 1.48 -17.81
C ALA A 128 -10.97 2.51 -16.93
N MET A 129 -11.67 3.05 -15.93
CA MET A 129 -11.09 3.94 -14.93
C MET A 129 -10.00 3.26 -14.11
N CYS A 130 -10.17 1.98 -13.75
CA CYS A 130 -9.13 1.22 -13.04
C CYS A 130 -7.86 1.11 -13.87
N GLU A 131 -7.98 0.77 -15.17
CA GLU A 131 -6.83 0.69 -16.09
C GLU A 131 -6.12 2.05 -16.25
N GLU A 132 -6.88 3.14 -16.41
CA GLU A 132 -6.31 4.50 -16.46
C GLU A 132 -5.54 4.84 -15.18
N MET A 133 -6.09 4.52 -14.01
CA MET A 133 -5.41 4.73 -12.73
C MET A 133 -4.14 3.89 -12.60
N ILE A 134 -4.18 2.62 -13.00
CA ILE A 134 -3.01 1.74 -13.00
C ILE A 134 -1.93 2.30 -13.93
N SER A 135 -2.28 2.72 -15.16
CA SER A 135 -1.36 3.34 -16.11
C SER A 135 -0.71 4.61 -15.53
N VAL A 136 -1.49 5.54 -14.97
CA VAL A 136 -0.95 6.75 -14.33
C VAL A 136 0.02 6.42 -13.21
N ILE A 137 -0.32 5.45 -12.35
CA ILE A 137 0.58 5.05 -11.27
C ILE A 137 1.85 4.43 -11.84
N ARG A 138 1.76 3.59 -12.88
CA ARG A 138 2.93 2.96 -13.51
C ARG A 138 3.85 3.97 -14.19
N GLU A 139 3.30 4.94 -14.90
CA GLU A 139 4.06 5.89 -15.73
C GLU A 139 4.63 7.08 -14.95
N SER A 140 4.12 7.38 -13.75
CA SER A 140 4.57 8.55 -12.99
C SER A 140 6.08 8.51 -12.66
N HIS A 141 6.92 9.33 -13.30
CA HIS A 141 8.38 9.32 -13.13
C HIS A 141 8.88 10.04 -11.85
N HIS A 142 7.99 10.46 -10.95
CA HIS A 142 8.39 11.11 -9.71
C HIS A 142 9.16 10.11 -8.84
N HIS A 143 10.48 10.34 -8.71
CA HIS A 143 11.30 9.60 -7.76
C HIS A 143 10.74 9.84 -6.36
N ASP A 144 10.39 8.76 -5.66
CA ASP A 144 10.03 8.67 -4.24
C ASP A 144 11.19 9.09 -3.30
N ARG A 145 11.84 10.23 -3.55
CA ARG A 145 12.94 10.77 -2.73
C ARG A 145 12.48 11.11 -1.31
N LEU A 146 11.19 11.24 -1.07
CA LEU A 146 10.62 11.74 0.18
C LEU A 146 10.54 10.67 1.29
N ILE A 147 10.50 9.39 0.95
CA ILE A 147 10.37 8.30 1.95
C ILE A 147 11.69 7.50 2.10
N ASN A 148 12.53 7.46 1.06
CA ASN A 148 13.78 6.69 1.09
C ASN A 148 14.88 7.29 1.99
N HIS A 149 14.72 8.50 2.54
CA HIS A 149 15.77 9.14 3.35
C HIS A 149 16.00 8.50 4.73
N HIS A 150 15.19 7.51 5.15
CA HIS A 150 15.40 6.77 6.40
C HIS A 150 16.10 5.39 6.22
N ALA A 151 16.45 4.99 4.99
CA ALA A 151 17.05 3.68 4.72
C ALA A 151 18.56 3.74 4.38
N GLY A 152 19.25 4.81 4.78
CA GLY A 152 20.66 5.03 4.49
C GLY A 152 21.47 5.47 5.70
N VAL A 153 21.65 4.60 6.69
CA VAL A 153 22.77 4.71 7.64
C VAL A 153 23.57 3.42 7.57
N ARG A 154 24.56 3.39 6.67
CA ARG A 154 25.74 2.51 6.76
C ARG A 154 26.77 3.27 7.58
N GLY A 155 27.25 2.64 8.64
CA GLY A 155 28.01 3.30 9.70
C GLY A 155 29.43 3.71 9.34
N GLU A 156 29.91 4.71 10.07
CA GLU A 156 31.31 4.90 10.47
C GLU A 156 31.35 5.47 11.90
N SER A 157 32.36 5.06 12.65
CA SER A 157 32.59 5.20 14.09
C SER A 157 32.67 6.63 14.64
N GLY A 158 32.29 6.81 15.93
CA GLY A 158 32.75 7.94 16.76
C GLY A 158 31.79 8.35 17.88
N GLN A 159 32.25 8.28 19.13
CA GLN A 159 31.58 8.62 20.40
C GLN A 159 30.80 9.95 20.41
N VAL A 160 29.67 10.02 21.14
CA VAL A 160 29.51 10.60 22.51
C VAL A 160 28.06 10.37 22.97
N ILE A 161 27.89 9.82 24.18
CA ILE A 161 26.60 9.58 24.84
C ILE A 161 26.10 10.88 25.50
N ALA A 162 24.88 11.31 25.17
CA ALA A 162 24.11 12.28 25.97
C ALA A 162 22.82 11.60 26.49
N PRO A 163 22.46 11.74 27.78
CA PRO A 163 21.40 10.97 28.41
C PRO A 163 20.05 11.69 28.26
N GLY A 164 19.13 11.11 27.51
CA GLY A 164 17.75 11.59 27.47
C GLY A 164 17.01 11.07 26.25
N ILE A 165 15.84 10.47 26.46
CA ILE A 165 14.97 9.87 25.44
C ILE A 165 15.41 8.45 25.01
N ARG A 166 15.61 7.58 26.01
CA ARG A 166 15.40 6.14 25.84
C ARG A 166 13.97 5.88 26.29
N ASN A 167 13.03 5.77 25.34
CA ASN A 167 11.74 5.05 25.41
C ASN A 167 10.85 5.51 24.24
N GLY A 168 10.69 4.68 23.19
CA GLY A 168 9.67 4.95 22.16
C GLY A 168 9.83 4.30 20.78
N LEU A 169 10.72 3.32 20.56
CA LEU A 169 10.99 2.80 19.20
C LEU A 169 11.04 1.28 19.06
N ILE A 170 10.38 0.55 19.95
CA ILE A 170 10.18 -0.90 19.80
C ILE A 170 8.69 -1.18 19.99
N LEU A 171 7.90 -1.07 18.92
CA LEU A 171 6.57 -1.69 18.76
C LEU A 171 6.00 -1.37 17.36
N ALA A 172 6.56 -2.01 16.33
CA ALA A 172 5.88 -2.27 15.05
C ALA A 172 6.58 -3.40 14.26
N ALA A 173 7.16 -4.36 15.00
CA ALA A 173 7.59 -5.64 14.49
C ALA A 173 6.89 -6.68 15.35
N VAL A 174 6.18 -7.62 14.71
CA VAL A 174 5.35 -8.69 15.30
C VAL A 174 3.87 -8.32 15.57
N VAL A 175 3.05 -8.42 14.53
CA VAL A 175 1.66 -8.95 14.54
C VAL A 175 1.47 -9.42 13.08
N LEU A 176 1.32 -10.68 12.66
CA LEU A 176 0.63 -11.84 13.22
C LEU A 176 1.28 -13.10 12.61
N VAL A 177 1.87 -13.96 13.45
CA VAL A 177 2.04 -15.39 13.17
C VAL A 177 1.14 -16.12 14.18
N GLY A 178 0.31 -17.04 13.70
CA GLY A 178 -0.31 -18.06 14.53
C GLY A 178 -1.79 -17.88 14.84
N ALA A 179 -2.66 -18.29 13.91
CA ALA A 179 -3.95 -18.88 14.28
C ALA A 179 -3.93 -20.34 13.81
N LEU A 180 -3.21 -21.18 14.55
CA LEU A 180 -3.30 -22.63 14.44
C LEU A 180 -3.28 -23.23 15.86
N LEU A 181 -4.29 -24.06 16.11
CA LEU A 181 -4.45 -25.01 17.21
C LEU A 181 -4.97 -24.46 18.55
N VAL A 182 -6.30 -24.55 18.77
CA VAL A 182 -6.88 -25.54 19.71
C VAL A 182 -8.29 -25.89 19.21
N GLY A 183 -8.40 -27.01 18.51
CA GLY A 183 -9.62 -27.80 18.40
C GLY A 183 -9.30 -29.21 18.91
N GLY A 184 -10.03 -29.65 19.94
CA GLY A 184 -10.08 -31.05 20.37
C GLY A 184 -9.45 -31.31 21.73
N LEU A 185 -10.27 -31.33 22.79
CA LEU A 185 -10.45 -32.48 23.70
C LEU A 185 -11.47 -32.12 24.80
N LEU A 186 -12.76 -32.36 24.55
CA LEU A 186 -13.77 -32.53 25.59
C LEU A 186 -14.69 -33.69 25.20
N LEU A 187 -14.17 -34.89 25.35
CA LEU A 187 -14.95 -36.10 25.62
C LEU A 187 -14.12 -36.94 26.60
N LEU A 188 -14.45 -36.79 27.89
CA LEU A 188 -14.55 -37.83 28.90
C LEU A 188 -15.19 -37.21 30.16
#